data_AF-K2BX02-F1
#
_entry.id   AF-K2BX02-F1
#
_cell.length_a   1.000
_cell.length_b   1.000
_cell.length_c   1.000
_cell.angle_alpha   90.00
_cell.angle_beta   90.00
_cell.angle_gamma   90.00
#
_symmetry.space_group_name_H-M   'P 1'
#
loop_
_entity.id
_entity.type
_entity.pdbx_description
1 polymer ?
#
loop_
_entity_poly.entity_id
_entity_poly.type
_entity_poly.pdbx_seq_one_letter_code
_entity_poly.pdbx_strand_id
1 'polypeptide(L)'
;MSENDTKQPTNQDILTAMNQFATDITADVYDLKQDMRAVKQDVGGLKQDVKTLQNDVATIKGTMVTKVYLDEKMSDLRGDMTMLVRKEDNKFTTLVDTLYDKQVLNAGDVGRILALEPFPKTGQS
;
A
#
# COMPACT_ATOMS: atom_id res chain seq x y z
N MET A 1 -80.23 -27.19 -10.03
CA MET A 1 -79.47 -25.97 -10.37
C MET A 1 -79.47 -25.12 -9.12
N SER A 2 -78.33 -25.04 -8.42
CA SER A 2 -78.18 -24.12 -7.28
C SER A 2 -77.81 -22.77 -7.86
N GLU A 3 -78.72 -21.80 -7.75
CA GLU A 3 -78.39 -20.40 -8.00
C GLU A 3 -77.27 -19.98 -7.06
N ASN A 4 -76.18 -19.54 -7.65
CA ASN A 4 -75.01 -19.04 -6.96
C ASN A 4 -75.36 -17.64 -6.46
N ASP A 5 -75.96 -17.57 -5.28
CA ASP A 5 -76.45 -16.33 -4.67
C ASP A 5 -75.24 -15.54 -4.13
N THR A 6 -74.49 -14.89 -5.02
CA THR A 6 -73.43 -13.95 -4.64
C THR A 6 -74.08 -12.74 -3.96
N LYS A 7 -74.24 -12.83 -2.63
CA LYS A 7 -74.62 -11.68 -1.80
C LYS A 7 -73.66 -10.52 -2.09
N GLN A 8 -74.22 -9.40 -2.52
CA GLN A 8 -73.45 -8.17 -2.69
C GLN A 8 -72.90 -7.75 -1.32
N PRO A 9 -71.62 -7.32 -1.25
CA PRO A 9 -71.05 -6.83 -0.01
C PRO A 9 -71.88 -5.65 0.51
N THR A 10 -72.17 -5.68 1.81
CA THR A 10 -72.90 -4.59 2.46
C THR A 10 -71.96 -3.40 2.65
N ASN A 11 -72.52 -2.21 2.90
CA ASN A 11 -71.72 -1.03 3.24
C ASN A 11 -70.83 -1.27 4.49
N GLN A 12 -71.27 -2.13 5.41
CA GLN A 12 -70.48 -2.48 6.60
C GLN A 12 -69.25 -3.34 6.23
N ASP A 13 -69.39 -4.26 5.27
CA ASP A 13 -68.27 -5.08 4.78
C ASP A 13 -67.23 -4.21 4.09
N ILE A 14 -67.70 -3.25 3.27
CA ILE A 14 -66.82 -2.28 2.59
C ILE A 14 -66.07 -1.42 3.62
N LEU A 15 -66.77 -0.85 4.61
CA LEU A 15 -66.13 -0.04 5.65
C LEU A 15 -65.13 -0.84 6.48
N THR A 16 -65.43 -2.10 6.78
CA THR A 16 -64.52 -2.99 7.52
C THR A 16 -63.25 -3.25 6.71
N ALA A 17 -63.39 -3.59 5.42
CA ALA A 17 -62.25 -3.79 4.53
C ALA A 17 -61.41 -2.51 4.37
N MET A 18 -62.05 -1.35 4.23
CA MET A 18 -61.36 -0.05 4.14
C MET A 18 -60.58 0.27 5.42
N ASN A 19 -61.16 0.02 6.59
CA ASN A 19 -60.49 0.24 7.88
C ASN A 19 -59.31 -0.72 8.08
N GLN A 20 -59.45 -1.98 7.66
CA GLN A 20 -58.35 -2.94 7.70
C GLN A 20 -57.20 -2.50 6.79
N PHE A 21 -57.50 -2.18 5.53
CA PHE A 21 -56.49 -1.69 4.58
C PHE A 21 -55.79 -0.42 5.07
N ALA A 22 -56.52 0.53 5.66
CA ALA A 22 -55.93 1.73 6.26
C ALA A 22 -55.02 1.41 7.45
N THR A 23 -55.37 0.39 8.23
CA THR A 23 -54.55 -0.10 9.35
C THR A 23 -53.27 -0.76 8.85
N ASP A 24 -53.38 -1.61 7.83
CA ASP A 24 -52.24 -2.30 7.21
C ASP A 24 -51.25 -1.29 6.59
N ILE A 25 -51.75 -0.30 5.83
CA ILE A 25 -50.92 0.81 5.31
C ILE A 25 -50.22 1.56 6.45
N THR A 26 -50.91 1.79 7.56
CA THR A 26 -50.32 2.51 8.70
C THR A 26 -49.17 1.70 9.31
N ALA A 27 -49.30 0.38 9.39
CA ALA A 27 -48.24 -0.51 9.83
C ALA A 27 -47.05 -0.51 8.85
N ASP A 28 -47.30 -0.70 7.55
CA ASP A 28 -46.25 -0.68 6.52
C ASP A 28 -45.47 0.65 6.52
N VAL A 29 -46.16 1.78 6.67
CA VAL A 29 -45.54 3.12 6.75
C VAL A 29 -44.73 3.28 8.04
N TYR A 30 -45.16 2.65 9.14
CA TYR A 30 -44.39 2.64 10.38
C TYR A 30 -43.10 1.85 10.22
N ASP A 31 -43.16 0.65 9.64
CA ASP A 31 -42.01 -0.22 9.42
C ASP A 31 -41.00 0.43 8.46
N LEU A 32 -41.48 1.00 7.34
CA LEU A 32 -40.64 1.75 6.41
C LEU A 32 -39.92 2.93 7.09
N LYS A 33 -40.54 3.58 8.07
CA LYS A 33 -39.89 4.65 8.85
C LYS A 33 -38.78 4.10 9.74
N GLN A 34 -38.91 2.88 10.28
CA GLN A 34 -37.86 2.26 11.07
C GLN A 34 -36.70 1.83 10.18
N ASP A 35 -36.98 1.18 9.05
CA ASP A 35 -35.95 0.81 8.07
C ASP A 35 -35.17 2.03 7.58
N MET A 36 -35.87 3.13 7.28
CA MET A 36 -35.23 4.39 6.88
C MET A 36 -34.33 4.98 7.97
N ARG A 37 -34.68 4.78 9.25
CA ARG A 37 -33.81 5.19 10.38
C ARG A 37 -32.55 4.32 10.46
N ALA A 38 -32.68 3.00 10.26
CA ALA A 38 -31.55 2.08 10.23
C ALA A 38 -30.60 2.42 9.07
N VAL A 39 -31.11 2.58 7.85
CA VAL A 39 -30.32 2.99 6.68
C VAL A 39 -29.58 4.31 6.93
N LYS A 40 -30.23 5.29 7.57
CA LYS A 40 -29.58 6.56 7.90
C LYS A 40 -28.43 6.40 8.90
N GLN A 41 -28.55 5.47 9.86
CA GLN A 41 -27.48 5.14 10.80
C GLN A 41 -26.31 4.46 10.06
N ASP A 42 -26.60 3.46 9.24
CA ASP A 42 -25.59 2.72 8.47
C ASP A 42 -24.81 3.64 7.53
N VAL A 43 -25.51 4.51 6.78
CA VAL A 43 -24.88 5.52 5.92
C VAL A 43 -24.04 6.50 6.72
N GLY A 44 -24.47 6.85 7.94
CA GLY A 44 -23.69 7.65 8.88
C GLY A 44 -22.39 6.95 9.30
N GLY A 45 -22.46 5.65 9.61
CA GLY A 45 -21.32 4.79 9.91
C GLY A 45 -20.33 4.70 8.75
N LEU A 46 -20.81 4.35 7.55
CA LEU A 46 -19.98 4.29 6.35
C LEU A 46 -19.24 5.61 6.08
N LYS A 47 -19.91 6.75 6.29
CA LYS A 47 -19.28 8.06 6.10
C LYS A 47 -18.13 8.29 7.07
N GLN A 48 -18.23 7.77 8.30
CA GLN A 48 -17.15 7.86 9.28
C GLN A 48 -16.00 6.91 8.92
N ASP A 49 -16.30 5.67 8.52
CA ASP A 49 -15.29 4.69 8.12
C ASP A 49 -14.49 5.16 6.91
N VAL A 50 -15.15 5.75 5.90
CA VAL A 50 -14.48 6.34 4.73
C VAL A 50 -13.53 7.47 5.12
N LYS A 51 -13.90 8.31 6.09
CA LYS A 51 -12.99 9.36 6.60
C LYS A 51 -11.76 8.76 7.29
N THR A 52 -11.95 7.71 8.08
CA THR A 52 -10.83 6.99 8.72
C THR A 52 -9.89 6.41 7.66
N LEU A 53 -10.44 5.71 6.65
CA LEU A 53 -9.66 5.17 5.54
C LEU A 53 -8.90 6.25 4.77
N GLN A 54 -9.49 7.42 4.56
CA GLN A 54 -8.80 8.55 3.92
C GLN A 54 -7.57 9.01 4.74
N ASN A 55 -7.70 9.08 6.06
CA ASN A 55 -6.60 9.44 6.95
C ASN A 55 -5.49 8.37 6.99
N ASP A 56 -5.89 7.09 7.01
CA ASP A 56 -4.94 5.97 6.99
C ASP A 56 -4.15 5.97 5.68
N VAL A 57 -4.83 6.15 4.55
CA VAL A 57 -4.17 6.25 3.23
C VAL A 57 -3.24 7.46 3.14
N ALA A 58 -3.61 8.60 3.72
CA ALA A 58 -2.72 9.77 3.78
C ALA A 58 -1.46 9.48 4.61
N THR A 59 -1.62 8.81 5.75
CA THR A 59 -0.50 8.39 6.62
C THR A 59 0.41 7.40 5.91
N ILE A 60 -0.15 6.40 5.24
CA ILE A 60 0.59 5.42 4.44
C ILE A 60 1.39 6.15 3.35
N LYS A 61 0.77 7.06 2.59
CA LYS A 61 1.47 7.83 1.55
C LYS A 61 2.61 8.68 2.11
N GLY A 62 2.44 9.26 3.30
CA GLY A 62 3.47 10.10 3.94
C GLY A 62 4.64 9.32 4.57
N THR A 63 4.44 8.05 4.92
CA THR A 63 5.43 7.24 5.65
C THR A 63 6.01 6.08 4.83
N MET A 64 5.37 5.73 3.71
CA MET A 64 5.83 4.63 2.86
C MET A 64 7.16 4.96 2.20
N VAL A 65 8.10 4.03 2.36
CA VAL A 65 9.34 4.01 1.59
C VAL A 65 9.04 3.45 0.21
N THR A 66 9.29 4.23 -0.84
CA THR A 66 9.05 3.80 -2.22
C THR A 66 10.27 3.10 -2.80
N LYS A 67 10.04 2.24 -3.81
CA LYS A 67 11.13 1.62 -4.57
C LYS A 67 12.09 2.66 -5.14
N VAL A 68 11.57 3.78 -5.68
CA VAL A 68 12.37 4.86 -6.24
C VAL A 68 13.30 5.47 -5.19
N TYR A 69 12.79 5.77 -3.99
CA TYR A 69 13.61 6.27 -2.90
C TYR A 69 14.75 5.29 -2.53
N LEU A 70 14.44 3.99 -2.48
CA LEU A 70 15.46 2.97 -2.21
C LEU A 70 16.48 2.84 -3.35
N ASP A 71 16.04 2.86 -4.61
CA ASP A 71 16.91 2.79 -5.77
C ASP A 71 17.89 3.99 -5.79
N GLU A 72 17.40 5.20 -5.49
CA GLU A 72 18.23 6.40 -5.36
C GLU A 72 19.25 6.26 -4.21
N LYS A 73 18.79 5.91 -3.00
CA LYS A 73 19.70 5.75 -1.84
C LYS A 73 20.72 4.63 -2.01
N MET A 74 20.34 3.53 -2.67
CA MET A 74 21.26 2.45 -2.98
C MET A 74 22.26 2.85 -4.07
N SER A 75 21.84 3.66 -5.05
CA SER A 75 22.75 4.22 -6.06
C SER A 75 23.78 5.16 -5.42
N ASP A 76 23.34 6.07 -4.55
CA ASP A 76 24.21 6.97 -3.79
C ASP A 76 25.22 6.16 -2.97
N LEU A 77 24.74 5.21 -2.17
CA LEU A 77 25.57 4.36 -1.31
C LEU A 77 26.58 3.53 -2.12
N ARG A 78 26.17 3.00 -3.27
CA ARG A 78 27.06 2.26 -4.18
C ARG A 78 28.14 3.18 -4.75
N GLY A 79 27.79 4.41 -5.09
CA GLY A 79 28.73 5.45 -5.53
C GLY A 79 29.77 5.75 -4.45
N ASP A 80 29.32 6.01 -3.22
CA ASP A 80 30.18 6.27 -2.07
C ASP A 80 31.13 5.10 -1.78
N MET A 81 30.62 3.87 -1.77
CA MET A 81 31.43 2.67 -1.59
C MET A 81 32.49 2.53 -2.68
N THR A 82 32.12 2.76 -3.95
CA THR A 82 33.07 2.71 -5.08
C THR A 82 34.18 3.75 -4.91
N MET A 83 33.84 4.95 -4.44
CA MET A 83 34.81 6.02 -4.18
C MET A 83 35.75 5.69 -3.03
N LEU A 84 35.24 5.08 -1.95
CA LEU A 84 36.06 4.63 -0.82
C LEU A 84 37.04 3.53 -1.25
N VAL A 85 36.56 2.48 -1.93
CA VAL A 85 37.39 1.38 -2.41
C VAL A 85 38.49 1.89 -3.35
N ARG A 86 38.18 2.80 -4.28
CA ARG A 86 39.20 3.42 -5.15
C ARG A 86 40.26 4.21 -4.37
N LYS A 87 39.85 4.93 -3.32
CA LYS A 87 40.80 5.68 -2.46
C LYS A 87 41.71 4.72 -1.69
N GLU A 88 41.19 3.60 -1.22
CA GLU A 88 41.97 2.55 -0.55
C GLU A 88 42.94 1.88 -1.53
N ASP A 89 42.49 1.50 -2.71
CA ASP A 89 43.34 0.94 -3.78
C ASP A 89 44.48 1.89 -4.17
N ASN A 90 44.20 3.19 -4.25
CA ASN A 90 45.24 4.18 -4.54
C ASN A 90 46.29 4.24 -3.42
N LYS A 91 45.87 4.28 -2.15
CA LYS A 91 46.80 4.24 -1.01
C LYS A 91 47.61 2.95 -0.98
N PHE A 92 46.96 1.82 -1.29
CA PHE A 92 47.61 0.51 -1.36
C PHE A 92 48.64 0.45 -2.48
N THR A 93 48.29 0.94 -3.68
CA THR A 93 49.22 1.04 -4.81
C THR A 93 50.46 1.88 -4.42
N THR A 94 50.26 3.07 -3.83
CA THR A 94 51.37 3.92 -3.39
C THR A 94 52.27 3.23 -2.36
N LEU A 95 51.70 2.43 -1.45
CA LEU A 95 52.48 1.65 -0.49
C LEU A 95 53.31 0.57 -1.20
N VAL A 96 52.72 -0.16 -2.15
CA VAL A 96 53.41 -1.18 -2.94
C VAL A 96 54.57 -0.57 -3.72
N ASP A 97 54.35 0.57 -4.39
CA ASP A 97 55.37 1.31 -5.12
C ASP A 97 56.53 1.73 -4.19
N THR A 98 56.20 2.29 -3.02
CA THR A 98 57.20 2.69 -2.01
C THR A 98 58.02 1.50 -1.50
N LEU A 99 57.42 0.32 -1.33
CA LEU A 99 58.11 -0.88 -0.86
C LEU A 99 58.98 -1.50 -1.96
N TYR A 100 58.56 -1.41 -3.22
CA TYR A 100 59.38 -1.79 -4.37
C TYR A 100 60.61 -0.88 -4.50
N ASP A 101 60.43 0.44 -4.41
CA ASP A 101 61.51 1.44 -4.47
C ASP A 101 62.54 1.23 -3.34
N LYS A 102 62.07 0.81 -2.16
CA LYS A 102 62.92 0.46 -1.00
C LYS A 102 63.55 -0.92 -1.10
N GLN A 103 63.35 -1.64 -2.21
CA GLN A 103 63.83 -3.01 -2.45
C GLN A 103 63.38 -4.03 -1.40
N VAL A 104 62.24 -3.80 -0.76
CA VAL A 104 61.60 -4.76 0.15
C VAL A 104 60.80 -5.80 -0.64
N LEU A 105 60.20 -5.38 -1.76
CA LEU A 105 59.45 -6.25 -2.68
C LEU A 105 60.19 -6.37 -4.01
N ASN A 106 60.09 -7.54 -4.66
CA ASN A 106 60.53 -7.73 -6.04
C ASN A 106 59.38 -7.53 -7.04
N ALA A 107 59.69 -7.45 -8.33
CA ALA A 107 58.70 -7.22 -9.39
C ALA A 107 57.62 -8.33 -9.47
N GLY A 108 57.98 -9.57 -9.12
CA GLY A 108 57.03 -10.68 -9.06
C GLY A 108 56.00 -10.50 -7.94
N ASP A 109 56.44 -10.04 -6.76
CA ASP A 109 55.55 -9.75 -5.63
C ASP A 109 54.61 -8.60 -5.95
N VAL A 110 55.11 -7.51 -6.54
CA VAL A 110 54.29 -6.37 -6.99
C VAL A 110 53.22 -6.83 -7.98
N GLY A 111 53.60 -7.59 -9.01
CA GLY A 111 52.66 -8.09 -10.01
C GLY A 111 51.57 -8.99 -9.42
N ARG A 112 51.92 -9.85 -8.46
CA ARG A 112 50.94 -10.68 -7.74
C ARG A 112 50.00 -9.86 -6.87
N ILE A 113 50.52 -8.85 -6.18
CA ILE A 113 49.75 -7.99 -5.27
C ILE A 113 48.78 -7.07 -6.04
N LEU A 114 49.23 -6.45 -7.14
CA LEU A 114 48.38 -5.56 -7.97
C LEU A 114 47.34 -6.31 -8.82
N ALA A 115 47.49 -7.63 -8.96
CA ALA A 115 46.50 -8.49 -9.59
C ALA A 115 45.36 -8.91 -8.65
N LEU A 116 45.43 -8.55 -7.37
CA LEU A 116 44.34 -8.82 -6.42
C LEU A 116 43.12 -7.94 -6.74
N GLU A 117 41.93 -8.51 -6.58
CA GLU A 117 40.66 -7.79 -6.59
C GLU A 117 40.59 -6.77 -5.43
N PRO A 118 39.84 -5.65 -5.54
CA PRO A 118 38.67 -5.44 -6.42
C PRO A 118 38.93 -4.80 -7.78
N PHE A 119 40.03 -4.06 -7.97
CA PHE A 119 40.38 -3.46 -9.26
C PHE A 119 41.80 -3.86 -9.69
N PRO A 120 41.97 -5.05 -10.30
CA PRO A 120 43.28 -5.55 -10.69
C PRO A 120 43.92 -4.62 -11.74
N LYS A 121 45.11 -4.09 -11.43
CA LYS A 121 45.89 -3.26 -12.35
C LYS A 121 46.79 -4.14 -13.20
N THR A 122 46.17 -4.94 -14.08
CA THR A 122 46.90 -5.74 -15.06
C THR A 122 47.19 -4.87 -16.29
N GLY A 123 48.46 -4.54 -16.53
CA GLY A 123 48.88 -3.95 -17.82
C GLY A 123 49.66 -2.63 -17.81
N GLN A 124 50.43 -2.30 -16.78
CA GLN A 124 51.52 -1.33 -16.96
C GLN A 124 52.84 -2.09 -17.06
N SER A 125 53.24 -2.34 -18.31
CA SER A 125 54.62 -2.72 -18.69
C SER A 125 55.50 -1.49 -18.72
#